data_AF-A0ABD6A1Y8-F1
#
_entry.id   AF-A0ABD6A1Y8-F1
#
_cell.length_a   1.000
_cell.length_b   1.000
_cell.length_c   1.000
_cell.angle_alpha   90.00
_cell.angle_beta   90.00
_cell.angle_gamma   90.00
#
_symmetry.space_group_name_H-M   'P 1'
#
loop_
_entity.id
_entity.type
_entity.pdbx_description
1 polymer ?
#
loop_
_entity_poly.entity_id
_entity_poly.type
_entity_poly.pdbx_seq_one_letter_code
_entity_poly.pdbx_strand_id
1 'polypeptide(L)'
;MHDPIVPLFPGLPGGPELLIVLFVLVLLFGANKIPKLARSTGQAMGEFKRGREEIEEELQEGAESSGSDSTATTEETAEPTEPEAEKSS
;
A
#
# COMPACT_ATOMS: atom_id res chain seq x y z
N MET A 1 39.65 -13.63 -26.55
CA MET A 1 38.36 -14.33 -26.69
C MET A 1 37.35 -13.53 -25.89
N HIS A 2 36.35 -12.95 -26.53
CA HIS A 2 35.24 -12.30 -25.83
C HIS A 2 34.17 -13.36 -25.66
N ASP A 3 33.96 -13.79 -24.41
CA ASP A 3 32.88 -14.73 -24.11
C ASP A 3 31.54 -14.02 -24.33
N PRO A 4 30.63 -14.57 -25.15
CA PRO A 4 29.29 -14.04 -25.25
C PRO A 4 28.62 -14.20 -23.89
N ILE A 5 28.19 -13.09 -23.31
CA ILE A 5 27.39 -13.06 -22.08
C ILE A 5 26.04 -13.69 -22.44
N VAL A 6 25.94 -15.01 -22.28
CA VAL A 6 24.69 -15.74 -22.47
C VAL A 6 23.79 -15.40 -21.28
N PRO A 7 22.60 -14.81 -21.49
CA PRO A 7 21.68 -14.52 -20.40
C PRO A 7 21.22 -15.82 -19.74
N LEU A 8 21.46 -15.92 -18.42
CA LEU A 8 21.15 -17.07 -17.56
C LEU A 8 19.64 -17.37 -17.42
N PHE A 9 18.77 -16.53 -18.01
CA PHE A 9 17.33 -16.70 -18.01
C PHE A 9 16.78 -16.75 -19.45
N PRO A 10 16.30 -17.91 -19.93
CA PRO A 10 15.68 -18.02 -21.25
C PRO A 10 14.31 -17.34 -21.23
N GLY A 11 14.28 -16.04 -21.50
CA GLY A 11 13.04 -15.26 -21.60
C GLY A 11 13.11 -13.86 -21.02
N LEU A 12 14.13 -13.53 -20.21
CA LEU A 12 14.39 -12.15 -19.84
C LEU A 12 15.43 -11.56 -20.80
N PRO A 13 15.13 -10.45 -21.49
CA PRO A 13 16.18 -9.70 -22.16
C PRO A 13 17.21 -9.30 -21.11
N GLY A 14 18.48 -9.64 -21.35
CA GLY A 14 19.57 -9.21 -20.50
C GLY A 14 19.70 -7.69 -20.48
N GLY A 15 20.63 -7.18 -19.65
CA GLY A 15 20.91 -5.75 -19.56
C GLY A 15 21.10 -5.07 -20.94
N PRO A 16 21.91 -5.64 -21.86
CA PRO A 16 22.11 -5.08 -23.20
C PRO A 16 20.83 -5.06 -24.05
N GLU A 17 20.04 -6.13 -24.06
CA GLU A 17 18.81 -6.23 -24.83
C GLU A 17 17.75 -5.23 -24.34
N LEU A 18 17.66 -5.03 -23.02
CA LEU A 18 16.74 -4.05 -22.44
C LEU A 18 17.14 -2.60 -22.81
N LEU A 19 18.44 -2.31 -22.91
CA LEU A 19 18.92 -1.03 -23.43
C LEU A 19 18.56 -0.81 -24.90
N ILE A 20 18.62 -1.86 -25.74
CA ILE A 20 18.22 -1.77 -27.15
C ILE A 20 16.72 -1.48 -27.27
N VAL A 21 15.88 -2.20 -26.50
CA VAL A 21 14.43 -1.95 -26.49
C VAL A 21 14.12 -0.53 -26.02
N LEU A 22 14.77 -0.07 -24.95
CA LEU A 22 14.64 1.30 -24.46
C LEU A 22 15.05 2.32 -25.52
N PHE A 23 16.14 2.07 -26.25
CA PHE A 23 16.61 2.94 -27.32
C PHE A 23 15.56 3.06 -28.45
N VAL A 24 14.98 1.95 -28.89
CA VAL A 24 13.90 1.95 -29.90
C VAL A 24 12.69 2.74 -29.40
N LEU A 25 12.24 2.53 -28.16
CA LEU A 25 11.13 3.30 -27.57
C LEU A 25 11.43 4.80 -27.50
N VAL A 26 12.67 5.16 -27.17
CA VAL A 26 13.14 6.56 -27.15
C VAL A 26 13.17 7.16 -28.55
N LEU A 27 13.50 6.40 -29.60
CA LEU A 27 13.42 6.90 -30.97
C LEU A 27 11.97 7.12 -31.44
N LEU A 28 11.05 6.23 -31.06
CA LEU A 28 9.63 6.34 -31.45
C LEU A 28 8.91 7.46 -30.71
N PHE A 29 9.09 7.54 -29.39
CA PHE A 29 8.33 8.46 -28.52
C PHE A 29 9.15 9.70 -28.11
N GLY A 30 10.47 9.65 -28.22
CA GLY A 30 11.39 10.70 -27.76
C GLY A 30 11.84 10.53 -26.30
N ALA A 31 13.11 10.89 -26.02
CA ALA A 31 13.73 10.75 -24.69
C ALA A 31 12.99 11.51 -23.57
N ASN A 32 12.22 12.54 -23.93
CA ASN A 32 11.48 13.38 -22.99
C ASN A 32 10.09 12.86 -22.66
N LYS A 33 9.52 11.91 -23.41
CA LYS A 33 8.12 11.48 -23.19
C LYS A 33 7.98 10.48 -22.06
N ILE A 34 8.77 9.40 -22.05
CA ILE A 34 8.79 8.43 -20.95
C ILE A 34 8.94 9.10 -19.57
N PRO A 35 9.95 9.97 -19.32
CA PRO A 35 10.10 10.60 -18.00
C PRO A 35 9.00 11.62 -17.68
N LYS A 36 8.45 12.30 -18.69
CA LYS A 36 7.35 13.24 -18.49
C LYS A 36 6.07 12.52 -18.07
N LEU A 37 5.76 11.40 -18.72
CA LEU A 37 4.63 10.53 -18.38
C LEU A 37 4.81 9.94 -16.98
N ALA A 38 6.01 9.42 -16.67
CA ALA A 38 6.31 8.89 -15.34
C ALA A 38 6.12 9.95 -14.24
N ARG A 39 6.55 11.20 -14.48
CA ARG A 39 6.33 12.31 -13.52
C ARG A 39 4.86 12.64 -13.33
N SER A 40 4.09 12.84 -14.40
CA SER A 40 2.67 13.18 -14.27
C SER A 40 1.86 12.05 -13.63
N THR A 41 2.12 10.79 -14.00
CA THR A 41 1.47 9.62 -13.40
C THR A 41 1.90 9.46 -11.94
N GLY A 42 3.17 9.69 -11.62
CA GLY A 42 3.67 9.64 -10.24
C GLY A 42 3.06 10.71 -9.34
N GLN A 43 2.90 11.94 -9.85
CA GLN A 43 2.22 13.02 -9.14
C GLN A 43 0.75 12.67 -8.88
N ALA A 44 0.02 12.24 -9.92
CA ALA A 44 -1.38 11.82 -9.79
C ALA A 44 -1.55 10.67 -8.79
N MET A 45 -0.68 9.65 -8.85
CA MET A 45 -0.70 8.53 -7.91
C MET A 45 -0.37 8.98 -6.48
N GLY A 46 0.54 9.94 -6.31
CA GLY A 46 0.91 10.50 -5.01
C GLY A 46 -0.22 11.30 -4.37
N GLU A 47 -0.88 12.18 -5.12
CA GLU A 47 -2.05 12.94 -4.66
C GLU A 47 -3.22 12.01 -4.34
N PHE A 48 -3.46 11.00 -5.20
CA PHE A 48 -4.49 10.00 -4.95
C PHE A 48 -4.23 9.19 -3.68
N LYS A 49 -2.98 8.80 -3.41
CA LYS A 49 -2.62 8.08 -2.19
C LYS A 49 -2.87 8.94 -0.94
N ARG A 50 -2.49 10.22 -0.97
CA ARG A 50 -2.72 11.16 0.14
C ARG A 50 -4.19 11.39 0.42
N GLY A 51 -5.00 11.64 -0.62
CA GLY A 51 -6.44 11.82 -0.44
C GLY A 51 -7.12 10.56 0.10
N ARG A 52 -6.64 9.36 -0.28
CA ARG A 52 -7.15 8.11 0.30
C ARG A 52 -6.82 7.95 1.78
N GLU A 53 -5.62 8.36 2.19
CA GLU A 53 -5.16 8.30 3.58
C GLU A 53 -5.97 9.28 4.47
N GLU A 54 -6.21 10.50 3.99
CA GLU A 54 -7.05 11.51 4.66
C GLU A 54 -8.50 11.02 4.84
N ILE A 55 -9.09 10.42 3.80
CA ILE A 55 -10.45 9.83 3.89
C ILE A 55 -10.49 8.68 4.91
N GLU A 56 -9.45 7.84 4.95
CA GLU A 56 -9.38 6.73 5.90
C GLU A 56 -9.27 7.23 7.35
N GLU A 57 -8.49 8.28 7.58
CA GLU A 57 -8.35 8.96 8.87
C GLU A 57 -9.67 9.63 9.31
N GLU A 58 -10.34 10.37 8.42
CA GLU A 58 -11.65 10.99 8.69
C GLU A 58 -12.73 9.95 9.03
N LEU A 59 -12.74 8.80 8.33
CA LEU A 59 -13.68 7.72 8.60
C LEU A 59 -13.41 7.03 9.93
N GLN A 60 -12.14 6.92 10.33
CA GLN A 60 -11.75 6.36 11.61
C GLN A 60 -12.13 7.29 12.77
N GLU A 61 -11.86 8.58 12.66
CA GLU A 61 -12.21 9.58 13.68
C GLU A 61 -13.74 9.80 13.79
N GLY A 62 -14.45 9.76 12.65
CA GLY A 62 -15.91 9.81 12.62
C GLY A 62 -16.60 8.60 13.24
N ALA A 63 -15.98 7.41 13.16
CA ALA A 63 -16.47 6.20 13.81
C ALA A 63 -16.27 6.23 15.33
N GLU A 64 -15.20 6.88 15.82
CA GLU A 64 -14.95 7.05 17.26
C GLU A 64 -15.86 8.13 17.89
N SER A 65 -16.37 9.08 17.10
CA SER A 65 -17.29 10.14 17.57
C SER A 65 -18.76 9.73 17.67
N SER A 66 -19.17 8.59 17.07
CA SER A 66 -20.59 8.16 16.98
C SER A 66 -20.94 6.98 17.91
N GLY A 67 -20.26 6.86 19.05
CA GLY A 67 -20.44 5.75 20.00
C GLY A 67 -20.85 6.20 21.41
N SER A 68 -21.87 7.04 21.58
CA SER A 68 -22.45 7.28 22.92
C SER A 68 -23.88 7.84 22.88
N ASP A 69 -24.83 7.10 22.30
CA ASP A 69 -26.24 7.22 22.70
C ASP A 69 -26.99 5.97 22.28
N SER A 70 -26.95 4.94 23.12
CA SER A 70 -27.91 3.85 23.03
C SER A 70 -28.34 3.44 24.43
N THR A 71 -29.55 3.86 24.74
CA THR A 71 -30.37 3.55 25.92
C THR A 71 -30.28 2.09 26.36
N ALA A 72 -29.93 1.87 27.64
CA ALA A 72 -30.42 0.74 28.43
C ALA A 72 -30.28 1.05 29.92
N THR A 73 -31.38 1.40 30.58
CA THR A 73 -31.57 1.16 32.01
C THR A 73 -32.95 0.54 32.15
N THR A 74 -33.01 -0.76 32.42
CA THR A 74 -34.09 -1.42 33.15
C THR A 74 -33.50 -2.72 33.71
N GLU A 75 -33.22 -2.65 35.00
CA GLU A 75 -33.47 -3.64 36.05
C GLU A 75 -32.94 -5.08 35.94
N GLU A 76 -32.45 -5.49 37.11
CA GLU A 76 -32.77 -6.76 37.77
C GLU A 76 -31.66 -7.82 37.83
N THR A 77 -31.15 -7.95 39.06
CA THR A 77 -30.90 -9.22 39.76
C THR A 77 -29.51 -9.85 39.76
N ALA A 78 -29.00 -9.91 40.99
CA ALA A 78 -28.20 -10.94 41.65
C ALA A 78 -26.75 -11.18 41.18
N GLU A 79 -25.83 -10.64 41.98
CA GLU A 79 -24.87 -11.37 42.83
C GLU A 79 -24.87 -12.92 42.75
N PRO A 80 -23.82 -13.60 43.23
CA PRO A 80 -22.40 -13.23 43.42
C PRO A 80 -21.50 -14.33 42.81
N THR A 81 -20.24 -14.40 43.26
CA THR A 81 -19.32 -15.57 43.28
C THR A 81 -17.95 -15.23 42.68
N GLU A 82 -17.22 -14.41 43.45
CA GLU A 82 -15.86 -14.72 43.92
C GLU A 82 -15.68 -16.19 44.34
N PRO A 83 -14.47 -16.70 44.61
CA PRO A 83 -13.11 -16.25 44.26
C PRO A 83 -12.24 -17.46 43.81
N GLU A 84 -10.91 -17.30 43.82
CA GLU A 84 -9.81 -18.30 43.88
C GLU A 84 -8.77 -18.07 42.77
N ALA A 85 -7.60 -17.50 43.08
CA ALA A 85 -6.43 -18.15 43.71
C ALA A 85 -5.85 -19.21 42.75
N GLU A 86 -4.57 -19.23 42.36
CA GLU A 86 -3.29 -19.02 43.04
C GLU A 86 -2.27 -18.45 42.02
N LYS A 87 -1.36 -17.53 42.34
CA LYS A 87 -0.11 -17.68 43.12
C LYS A 87 0.81 -18.82 42.62
N SER A 88 2.13 -18.59 42.76
CA SER A 88 3.24 -19.54 42.57
C SER A 88 3.85 -19.41 41.15
N SER A 89 5.11 -19.07 40.96
CA SER A 89 6.24 -18.90 41.87
C SER A 89 7.37 -18.16 41.15
#